data_AF-A0A954RWD3-F1
#
_entry.id   AF-A0A954RWD3-F1
#
_cell.length_a   1.000
_cell.length_b   1.000
_cell.length_c   1.000
_cell.angle_alpha   90.00
_cell.angle_beta   90.00
_cell.angle_gamma   90.00
#
_symmetry.space_group_name_H-M   'P 1'
#
loop_
_entity.id
_entity.type
_entity.pdbx_description
1 polymer ?
#
loop_
_entity_poly.entity_id
_entity_poly.type
_entity_poly.pdbx_seq_one_letter_code
_entity_poly.pdbx_strand_id
1 'polypeptide(L)'
;MIELESAKYLQADSFASDDDDQLIGEPNQPAPETSQIQQHSAVHPTVYLHEACQTATQMPSNIRANYLADPFFYSAGTICSQCGPVKDRDCTWLETGENLHAYMQRLKAAKSESYHLVRWLLPALLSGLLAIGTVYRMVSEHKPVEPAQVGLLFVVGYAVAWYPAKFVRLALCRLGIV
;
A
#
# COMPACT_ATOMS: atom_id res chain seq x y z
N MET A 1 18.16 -2.36 40.17
CA MET A 1 19.58 -2.61 40.53
C MET A 1 19.99 -3.83 39.71
N ILE A 2 20.47 -3.59 38.49
CA ILE A 2 20.94 -4.61 37.54
C ILE A 2 22.29 -4.10 37.05
N GLU A 3 23.32 -4.89 37.29
CA GLU A 3 24.72 -4.58 37.03
C GLU A 3 25.00 -4.47 35.53
N LEU A 4 25.70 -3.39 35.18
CA LEU A 4 26.34 -3.16 33.90
C LEU A 4 27.69 -3.88 33.92
N GLU A 5 27.82 -5.01 33.23
CA GLU A 5 29.12 -5.61 32.93
C GLU A 5 29.63 -5.15 31.56
N SER A 6 30.64 -4.30 31.65
CA SER A 6 31.55 -3.90 30.60
C SER A 6 32.50 -5.04 30.21
N ALA A 7 32.62 -5.35 28.93
CA ALA A 7 33.77 -6.08 28.40
C ALA A 7 34.25 -5.45 27.09
N LYS A 8 35.35 -4.70 27.21
CA LYS A 8 36.31 -4.39 26.15
C LYS A 8 36.89 -5.71 25.63
N TYR A 9 37.23 -5.83 24.34
CA TYR A 9 38.59 -6.17 23.91
C TYR A 9 38.75 -5.99 22.39
N LEU A 10 39.89 -5.39 22.04
CA LEU A 10 40.42 -5.12 20.72
C LEU A 10 40.88 -6.43 20.03
N GLN A 11 40.78 -6.52 18.71
CA GLN A 11 41.97 -6.80 17.90
C GLN A 11 41.76 -6.44 16.42
N ALA A 12 42.64 -5.60 15.93
CA ALA A 12 42.82 -5.27 14.53
C ALA A 12 43.96 -6.14 14.01
N ASP A 13 43.70 -6.93 12.98
CA ASP A 13 44.74 -7.62 12.22
C ASP A 13 44.81 -7.02 10.82
N SER A 14 45.82 -6.19 10.65
CA SER A 14 46.40 -5.76 9.39
C SER A 14 47.18 -6.91 8.77
N PHE A 15 46.79 -7.35 7.58
CA PHE A 15 47.67 -8.12 6.70
C PHE A 15 47.82 -7.39 5.38
N ALA A 16 49.04 -6.94 5.15
CA ALA A 16 49.58 -6.40 3.92
C ALA A 16 50.55 -7.44 3.35
N SER A 17 50.41 -7.72 2.06
CA SER A 17 51.42 -8.25 1.12
C SER A 17 50.69 -8.90 -0.05
N ASP A 18 51.20 -8.98 -1.26
CA ASP A 18 52.25 -8.28 -1.99
C ASP A 18 51.93 -8.57 -3.48
N ASP A 19 52.54 -7.75 -4.32
CA ASP A 19 52.62 -7.83 -5.78
C ASP A 19 52.71 -9.24 -6.38
N ASP A 20 51.94 -9.48 -7.45
CA ASP A 20 52.33 -10.41 -8.51
C ASP A 20 51.80 -9.93 -9.87
N ASP A 21 52.73 -9.44 -10.68
CA ASP A 21 52.62 -9.17 -12.11
C ASP A 21 52.34 -10.47 -12.90
N GLN A 22 51.22 -10.56 -13.60
CA GLN A 22 51.09 -11.40 -14.79
C GLN A 22 50.34 -10.70 -15.93
N LEU A 23 51.14 -10.20 -16.86
CA LEU A 23 50.77 -9.82 -18.23
C LEU A 23 50.52 -11.07 -19.08
N ILE A 24 49.27 -11.35 -19.46
CA ILE A 24 48.95 -12.06 -20.71
C ILE A 24 47.62 -11.52 -21.25
N GLY A 25 47.65 -11.00 -22.48
CA GLY A 25 46.52 -10.32 -23.13
C GLY A 25 45.29 -11.20 -23.31
N GLU A 26 44.17 -10.71 -22.77
CA GLU A 26 42.86 -11.29 -22.96
C GLU A 26 42.23 -10.77 -24.26
N PRO A 27 41.75 -11.65 -25.16
CA PRO A 27 41.08 -11.23 -26.38
C PRO A 27 39.82 -10.44 -26.03
N ASN A 28 39.70 -9.28 -26.67
CA ASN A 28 38.64 -8.29 -26.56
C ASN A 28 37.26 -8.91 -26.85
N GLN A 29 36.70 -9.59 -25.86
CA GLN A 29 35.33 -10.06 -25.87
C GLN A 29 34.46 -8.81 -25.64
N PRO A 30 33.57 -8.44 -26.58
CA PRO A 30 32.62 -7.37 -26.32
C PRO A 30 31.86 -7.77 -25.06
N ALA A 31 32.00 -6.94 -24.02
CA ALA A 31 31.31 -7.12 -22.76
C ALA A 31 29.85 -7.45 -23.09
N PRO A 32 29.27 -8.55 -22.57
CA PRO A 32 27.83 -8.70 -22.63
C PRO A 32 27.27 -7.47 -21.93
N GLU A 33 26.74 -6.55 -22.73
CA GLU A 33 26.04 -5.37 -22.26
C GLU A 33 25.13 -5.86 -21.15
N THR A 34 25.48 -5.44 -19.95
CA THR A 34 24.73 -5.69 -18.74
C THR A 34 23.50 -4.81 -18.81
N SER A 35 22.63 -5.08 -19.79
CA SER A 35 21.23 -4.67 -19.81
C SER A 35 20.39 -5.63 -18.96
N GLN A 36 21.02 -6.25 -17.95
CA GLN A 36 20.34 -6.50 -16.69
C GLN A 36 20.24 -5.17 -15.95
N ILE A 37 19.39 -4.27 -16.46
CA ILE A 37 18.61 -3.44 -15.55
C ILE A 37 17.81 -4.46 -14.76
N GLN A 38 18.41 -4.94 -13.66
CA GLN A 38 17.70 -5.61 -12.60
C GLN A 38 16.65 -4.58 -12.18
N GLN A 39 15.48 -4.71 -12.79
CA GLN A 39 14.22 -4.42 -12.15
C GLN A 39 14.25 -5.24 -10.87
N HIS A 40 14.88 -4.68 -9.84
CA HIS A 40 14.77 -5.06 -8.46
C HIS A 40 13.28 -4.84 -8.17
N SER A 41 12.49 -5.83 -8.61
CA SER A 41 11.06 -5.86 -8.45
C SER A 41 10.92 -5.86 -6.95
N ALA A 42 10.55 -4.70 -6.40
CA ALA A 42 10.59 -4.48 -4.96
C ALA A 42 9.87 -5.66 -4.32
N VAL A 43 10.64 -6.51 -3.63
CA VAL A 43 10.10 -7.76 -3.09
C VAL A 43 9.13 -7.36 -2.01
N HIS A 44 7.84 -7.42 -2.32
CA HIS A 44 6.81 -7.06 -1.37
C HIS A 44 6.68 -8.18 -0.33
N PRO A 45 6.71 -7.86 0.97
CA PRO A 45 6.61 -8.87 2.02
C PRO A 45 5.26 -9.58 1.98
N THR A 46 5.24 -10.79 2.48
CA THR A 46 4.17 -11.77 2.23
C THR A 46 3.71 -12.47 3.51
N VAL A 47 4.55 -12.54 4.54
CA VAL A 47 4.25 -13.17 5.81
C VAL A 47 4.47 -12.16 6.92
N TYR A 48 3.48 -11.97 7.78
CA TYR A 48 3.62 -11.12 8.96
C TYR A 48 3.41 -11.92 10.23
N LEU A 49 4.04 -11.46 11.31
CA LEU A 49 3.97 -12.01 12.66
C LEU A 49 3.05 -11.13 13.50
N HIS A 50 2.06 -11.73 14.17
CA HIS A 50 1.29 -11.02 15.20
C HIS A 50 2.06 -11.05 16.52
N GLU A 51 2.38 -9.89 17.08
CA GLU A 51 3.29 -9.76 18.22
C GLU A 51 2.74 -10.42 19.49
N ALA A 52 1.43 -10.42 19.72
CA ALA A 52 0.87 -10.99 20.95
C ALA A 52 0.87 -12.53 20.96
N CYS A 53 0.55 -13.19 19.83
CA CYS A 53 0.48 -14.65 19.76
C CYS A 53 1.65 -15.31 19.02
N GLN A 54 2.59 -14.52 18.50
CA GLN A 54 3.77 -14.98 17.76
C GLN A 54 3.44 -15.92 16.58
N THR A 55 2.22 -15.85 16.05
CA THR A 55 1.78 -16.68 14.93
C THR A 55 2.07 -15.94 13.62
N ALA A 56 2.82 -16.59 12.73
CA ALA A 56 3.03 -16.12 11.37
C ALA A 56 1.78 -16.35 10.52
N THR A 57 1.33 -15.33 9.81
CA THR A 57 0.19 -15.38 8.90
C THR A 57 0.63 -14.98 7.50
N GLN A 58 0.35 -15.84 6.52
CA GLN A 58 0.60 -15.53 5.12
C GLN A 58 -0.51 -14.63 4.58
N MET A 59 -0.11 -13.50 3.98
CA MET A 59 -1.02 -12.58 3.30
C MET A 59 -1.48 -13.19 1.97
N PRO A 60 -2.79 -13.37 1.75
CA PRO A 60 -3.30 -13.90 0.49
C PRO A 60 -2.90 -13.02 -0.70
N SER A 61 -2.54 -13.65 -1.83
CA SER A 61 -2.02 -12.96 -3.01
C SER A 61 -3.00 -11.96 -3.62
N ASN A 62 -4.31 -12.26 -3.57
CA ASN A 62 -5.37 -11.36 -4.04
C ASN A 62 -5.50 -10.11 -3.17
N ILE A 63 -5.42 -10.25 -1.84
CA ILE A 63 -5.43 -9.13 -0.89
C ILE A 63 -4.18 -8.27 -1.11
N ARG A 64 -3.02 -8.91 -1.28
CA ARG A 64 -1.76 -8.24 -1.62
C ARG A 64 -1.85 -7.43 -2.90
N ALA A 65 -2.32 -8.03 -3.98
CA ALA A 65 -2.50 -7.32 -5.24
C ALA A 65 -3.44 -6.11 -5.10
N ASN A 66 -4.48 -6.21 -4.29
CA ASN A 66 -5.43 -5.13 -4.07
C ASN A 66 -4.82 -3.96 -3.30
N TYR A 67 -4.13 -4.19 -2.19
CA TYR A 67 -3.55 -3.08 -1.41
C TYR A 67 -2.32 -2.46 -2.06
N LEU A 68 -1.57 -3.22 -2.88
CA LEU A 68 -0.47 -2.67 -3.66
C LEU A 68 -1.00 -1.73 -4.76
N ALA A 69 -2.12 -2.09 -5.39
CA ALA A 69 -2.81 -1.21 -6.33
C ALA A 69 -3.47 -0.01 -5.63
N ASP A 70 -4.23 -0.25 -4.56
CA ASP A 70 -4.93 0.76 -3.77
C ASP A 70 -4.74 0.52 -2.26
N PRO A 71 -3.78 1.21 -1.60
CA PRO A 71 -3.46 1.00 -0.18
C PRO A 71 -4.54 1.54 0.77
N PHE A 72 -5.58 2.17 0.24
CA PHE A 72 -6.75 2.59 1.01
C PHE A 72 -7.98 1.69 0.77
N PHE A 73 -7.84 0.59 0.03
CA PHE A 73 -8.94 -0.33 -0.25
C PHE A 73 -9.39 -1.08 1.01
N TYR A 74 -8.44 -1.44 1.87
CA TYR A 74 -8.69 -2.03 3.20
C TYR A 74 -8.41 -0.98 4.28
N SER A 75 -9.37 -0.79 5.19
CA SER A 75 -9.30 0.25 6.24
C SER A 75 -9.38 -0.29 7.66
N ALA A 76 -9.47 -1.61 7.86
CA ALA A 76 -9.93 -2.22 9.11
C ALA A 76 -8.99 -3.29 9.69
N GLY A 77 -7.69 -3.01 9.73
CA GLY A 77 -6.72 -3.96 10.29
C GLY A 77 -6.43 -5.16 9.38
N THR A 78 -5.89 -6.22 9.98
CA THR A 78 -5.57 -7.49 9.32
C THR A 78 -6.14 -8.67 10.10
N ILE A 79 -6.01 -9.89 9.58
CA ILE A 79 -6.57 -11.11 10.19
C ILE A 79 -5.43 -12.07 10.55
N CYS A 80 -5.13 -12.20 11.83
CA CYS A 80 -4.26 -13.24 12.35
C CYS A 80 -4.96 -14.62 12.23
N SER A 81 -4.24 -15.63 11.76
CA SER A 81 -4.75 -17.01 11.62
C SER A 81 -5.21 -17.63 12.94
N GLN A 82 -4.67 -17.17 14.08
CA GLN A 82 -5.01 -17.67 15.42
C GLN A 82 -6.00 -16.76 16.17
N CYS A 83 -5.79 -15.44 16.12
CA CYS A 83 -6.57 -14.49 16.93
C CYS A 83 -7.76 -13.85 16.20
N GLY A 84 -7.86 -14.02 14.87
CA GLY A 84 -8.86 -13.33 14.05
C GLY A 84 -8.47 -11.86 13.77
N PRO A 85 -9.41 -10.92 13.76
CA PRO A 85 -9.14 -9.51 13.47
C PRO A 85 -8.16 -8.88 14.48
N VAL A 86 -7.06 -8.33 13.98
CA VAL A 86 -6.01 -7.67 14.78
C VAL A 86 -5.64 -6.33 14.16
N LYS A 87 -5.08 -5.41 14.95
CA LYS A 87 -4.66 -4.09 14.45
C LYS A 87 -3.34 -4.22 13.71
N ASP A 88 -3.19 -3.50 12.60
CA ASP A 88 -1.97 -3.51 11.78
C ASP A 88 -0.71 -3.17 12.60
N ARG A 89 -0.84 -2.30 13.61
CA ARG A 89 0.28 -1.85 14.44
C ARG A 89 0.82 -2.93 15.36
N ASP A 90 0.07 -4.00 15.60
CA ASP A 90 0.46 -5.13 16.45
C ASP A 90 1.08 -6.27 15.60
N CYS A 91 1.34 -6.01 14.32
CA CYS A 91 1.86 -6.97 13.35
C CYS A 91 3.13 -6.45 12.69
N THR A 92 4.10 -7.33 12.47
CA THR A 92 5.39 -7.00 11.86
C THR A 92 5.69 -7.95 10.70
N TRP A 93 6.11 -7.42 9.56
CA TRP A 93 6.51 -8.24 8.40
C TRP A 93 7.73 -9.08 8.75
N LEU A 94 7.66 -10.40 8.49
CA LEU A 94 8.73 -11.33 8.83
C LEU A 94 9.95 -11.12 7.92
N GLU A 95 9.73 -10.77 6.66
CA GLU A 95 10.80 -10.62 5.68
C GLU A 95 11.60 -9.32 5.88
N THR A 96 10.96 -8.24 6.31
CA THR A 96 11.59 -6.91 6.43
C THR A 96 11.77 -6.43 7.86
N GLY A 97 11.11 -7.05 8.84
CA GLY A 97 11.02 -6.56 10.21
C GLY A 97 10.23 -5.25 10.35
N GLU A 98 9.60 -4.76 9.29
CA GLU A 98 8.85 -3.51 9.30
C GLU A 98 7.45 -3.73 9.88
N ASN A 99 7.02 -2.82 10.77
CA ASN A 99 5.66 -2.84 11.28
C ASN A 99 4.64 -2.69 10.13
N LEU A 100 3.61 -3.53 10.11
CA LEU A 100 2.61 -3.58 9.03
C LEU A 100 1.88 -2.23 8.88
N HIS A 101 1.62 -1.52 9.99
CA HIS A 101 1.02 -0.19 9.92
C HIS A 101 1.95 0.83 9.25
N ALA A 102 3.23 0.84 9.61
CA ALA A 102 4.23 1.74 9.02
C ALA A 102 4.40 1.46 7.52
N TYR A 103 4.46 0.18 7.14
CA TYR A 103 4.49 -0.25 5.74
C TYR A 103 3.28 0.29 4.96
N MET A 104 2.07 0.13 5.49
CA MET A 104 0.85 0.63 4.86
C MET A 104 0.80 2.15 4.79
N GLN A 105 1.30 2.88 5.80
CA GLN A 105 1.42 4.33 5.76
C GLN A 105 2.38 4.79 4.66
N ARG A 106 3.53 4.13 4.51
CA ARG A 106 4.48 4.42 3.42
C ARG A 106 3.85 4.21 2.05
N LEU A 107 3.11 3.12 1.85
CA LEU A 107 2.38 2.88 0.60
C LEU A 107 1.34 3.97 0.31
N LYS A 108 0.63 4.45 1.34
CA LYS A 108 -0.33 5.55 1.21
C LYS A 108 0.35 6.87 0.86
N ALA A 109 1.47 7.17 1.50
CA ALA A 109 2.26 8.38 1.27
C ALA A 109 2.91 8.40 -0.12
N ALA A 110 3.18 7.24 -0.71
CA ALA A 110 3.74 7.13 -2.06
C ALA A 110 2.72 7.37 -3.18
N LYS A 111 1.43 7.58 -2.87
CA LYS A 111 0.41 7.85 -3.90
C LYS A 111 0.49 9.30 -4.40
N SER A 112 0.18 9.46 -5.69
CA SER A 112 0.16 10.73 -6.38
C SER A 112 -0.95 11.67 -5.87
N GLU A 113 -0.80 12.97 -6.09
CA GLU A 113 -1.87 13.94 -5.80
C GLU A 113 -3.12 13.68 -6.65
N SER A 114 -2.94 13.24 -7.90
CA SER A 114 -4.06 12.86 -8.78
C SER A 114 -4.88 11.70 -8.23
N TYR A 115 -4.23 10.72 -7.58
CA TYR A 115 -4.93 9.65 -6.88
C TYR A 115 -5.85 10.21 -5.78
N HIS A 116 -5.39 11.19 -5.00
CA HIS A 116 -6.19 11.83 -3.96
C HIS A 116 -7.39 12.58 -4.54
N LEU A 117 -7.21 13.28 -5.67
CA LEU A 117 -8.32 13.92 -6.38
C LEU A 117 -9.37 12.91 -6.80
N VAL A 118 -8.98 11.82 -7.47
CA VAL A 118 -9.92 10.76 -7.90
C VAL A 118 -10.63 10.14 -6.69
N ARG A 119 -9.91 9.88 -5.60
CA ARG A 119 -10.48 9.32 -4.37
C ARG A 119 -11.62 10.17 -3.79
N TRP A 120 -11.51 11.50 -3.83
CA TRP A 120 -12.52 12.40 -3.25
C TRP A 120 -13.58 12.84 -4.25
N LEU A 121 -13.19 13.11 -5.51
CA LEU A 121 -14.09 13.61 -6.53
C LEU A 121 -15.00 12.52 -7.10
N LEU A 122 -14.54 11.28 -7.23
CA LEU A 122 -15.36 10.21 -7.78
C LEU A 122 -16.68 9.98 -7.01
N PRO A 123 -16.70 9.78 -5.68
CA PRO A 123 -17.96 9.64 -4.95
C PRO A 123 -18.79 10.94 -4.97
N ALA A 124 -18.16 12.12 -5.03
CA ALA A 124 -18.86 13.39 -5.14
C ALA A 124 -19.61 13.53 -6.48
N LEU A 125 -18.97 13.15 -7.59
CA LEU A 125 -19.57 13.16 -8.92
C LEU A 125 -20.72 12.16 -9.02
N LEU A 126 -20.54 10.93 -8.54
CA LEU A 126 -21.60 9.91 -8.52
C LEU A 126 -22.80 10.35 -7.68
N SER A 127 -22.54 10.96 -6.52
CA SER A 127 -23.58 11.54 -5.68
C SER A 127 -24.32 12.69 -6.37
N GLY A 128 -23.57 13.59 -7.03
CA GLY A 128 -24.15 14.70 -7.78
C GLY A 128 -25.06 14.24 -8.92
N LEU A 129 -24.64 13.24 -9.69
CA LEU A 129 -25.47 12.65 -10.74
C LEU A 129 -26.74 12.02 -10.19
N LEU A 130 -26.65 11.32 -9.05
CA LEU A 130 -27.81 10.74 -8.38
C LEU A 130 -28.79 11.83 -7.92
N ALA A 131 -28.30 12.89 -7.29
CA ALA A 131 -29.10 14.03 -6.83
C ALA A 131 -29.75 14.79 -8.00
N ILE A 132 -29.03 15.00 -9.10
CA ILE A 132 -29.58 15.62 -10.31
C ILE A 132 -30.71 14.76 -10.89
N GLY A 133 -30.50 13.44 -10.99
CA GLY A 133 -31.52 12.52 -11.50
C GLY A 133 -32.78 12.48 -10.65
N THR A 134 -32.66 12.51 -9.32
CA THR A 134 -33.81 12.52 -8.41
C THR A 134 -34.55 13.85 -8.45
N VAL A 135 -33.85 14.99 -8.47
CA VAL A 135 -34.47 16.31 -8.62
C VAL A 135 -35.19 16.43 -9.96
N TYR A 136 -34.54 16.01 -11.05
CA TYR A 136 -35.16 15.99 -12.38
C TYR A 136 -36.47 15.20 -12.37
N ARG A 137 -36.47 14.02 -11.73
CA ARG A 137 -37.69 13.21 -11.56
C ARG A 137 -38.76 13.94 -10.75
N MET A 138 -38.42 14.54 -9.61
CA MET A 138 -39.38 15.28 -8.77
C MET A 138 -40.01 16.46 -9.52
N VAL A 139 -39.21 17.22 -10.26
CA VAL A 139 -39.66 18.33 -11.10
C VAL A 139 -40.60 17.82 -12.20
N SER A 140 -40.26 16.70 -12.85
CA SER A 140 -41.11 16.09 -13.88
C SER A 140 -42.46 15.58 -13.33
N GLU A 141 -42.52 15.25 -12.04
CA GLU A 141 -43.72 14.82 -11.32
C GLU A 141 -44.46 16.01 -10.66
N HIS A 142 -44.05 17.26 -10.91
CA HIS A 142 -44.57 18.48 -10.28
C HIS A 142 -44.56 18.48 -8.75
N LYS A 143 -43.61 17.75 -8.13
CA LYS A 143 -43.45 17.73 -6.67
C LYS A 143 -42.60 18.95 -6.23
N PRO A 144 -42.96 19.61 -5.11
CA PRO A 144 -42.13 20.67 -4.56
C PRO A 144 -40.78 20.09 -4.10
N VAL A 145 -39.69 20.73 -4.47
CA VAL A 145 -38.33 20.36 -4.06
C VAL A 145 -37.86 21.34 -3.00
N GLU A 146 -37.79 20.89 -1.75
CA GLU A 146 -37.22 21.71 -0.69
C GLU A 146 -35.68 21.64 -0.72
N PRO A 147 -34.96 22.76 -0.54
CA PRO A 147 -33.49 22.77 -0.54
C PRO A 147 -32.86 21.77 0.45
N ALA A 148 -33.50 21.57 1.60
CA ALA A 148 -33.06 20.61 2.61
C ALA A 148 -33.08 19.16 2.10
N GLN A 149 -34.05 18.80 1.25
CA GLN A 149 -34.14 17.47 0.64
C GLN A 149 -32.99 17.23 -0.34
N VAL A 150 -32.60 18.25 -1.13
CA VAL A 150 -31.46 18.16 -2.04
C VAL A 150 -30.15 17.94 -1.27
N GLY A 151 -29.95 18.69 -0.19
CA GLY A 151 -28.79 18.51 0.69
C GLY A 151 -28.72 17.09 1.29
N LEU A 152 -29.85 16.59 1.79
CA LEU A 152 -29.94 15.22 2.33
C LEU A 152 -29.66 14.16 1.26
N LEU A 153 -30.21 14.32 0.06
CA LEU A 153 -29.96 13.43 -1.07
C LEU A 153 -28.48 13.39 -1.44
N PHE A 154 -27.78 14.51 -1.36
CA PHE A 154 -26.34 14.57 -1.61
C PHE A 154 -25.54 13.85 -0.52
N VAL A 155 -25.87 14.02 0.75
CA VAL A 155 -25.16 13.35 1.86
C VAL A 155 -25.37 11.83 1.82
N VAL A 156 -26.62 11.40 1.66
CA VAL A 156 -26.96 9.98 1.54
C VAL A 156 -26.38 9.39 0.26
N GLY A 157 -26.50 10.11 -0.87
CA GLY A 157 -25.92 9.73 -2.15
C GLY A 157 -24.41 9.55 -2.07
N TYR A 158 -23.71 10.45 -1.38
CA TYR A 158 -22.27 10.37 -1.17
C TYR A 158 -21.87 9.14 -0.34
N ALA A 159 -22.57 8.88 0.77
CA ALA A 159 -22.33 7.70 1.60
C ALA A 159 -22.55 6.40 0.82
N VAL A 160 -23.61 6.33 0.00
CA VAL A 160 -23.90 5.18 -0.86
C VAL A 160 -22.85 5.05 -1.97
N ALA A 161 -22.47 6.15 -2.62
CA ALA A 161 -21.48 6.18 -3.71
C ALA A 161 -20.06 5.86 -3.25
N TRP A 162 -19.74 6.09 -1.97
CA TRP A 162 -18.43 5.80 -1.38
C TRP A 162 -18.02 4.33 -1.55
N TYR A 163 -18.95 3.40 -1.36
CA TYR A 163 -18.66 1.97 -1.42
C TYR A 163 -18.31 1.47 -2.84
N PRO A 164 -19.10 1.75 -3.90
CA PRO A 164 -18.72 1.36 -5.27
C PRO A 164 -17.52 2.16 -5.79
N ALA A 165 -17.33 3.42 -5.36
CA ALA A 165 -16.19 4.25 -5.79
C ALA A 165 -14.84 3.61 -5.46
N LYS A 166 -14.73 2.84 -4.36
CA LYS A 166 -13.48 2.13 -4.03
C LYS A 166 -13.11 1.05 -5.05
N PHE A 167 -14.10 0.36 -5.64
CA PHE A 167 -13.86 -0.67 -6.65
C PHE A 167 -13.50 -0.06 -7.99
N VAL A 168 -14.18 1.03 -8.37
CA VAL A 168 -13.83 1.80 -9.57
C VAL A 168 -12.40 2.32 -9.45
N ARG A 169 -12.03 2.91 -8.29
CA ARG A 169 -10.66 3.37 -8.04
C ARG A 169 -9.65 2.24 -8.12
N LEU A 170 -9.93 1.08 -7.50
CA LEU A 170 -9.06 -0.09 -7.60
C LEU A 170 -8.86 -0.53 -9.07
N ALA A 171 -9.92 -0.51 -9.88
CA ALA A 171 -9.83 -0.82 -11.29
C ALA A 171 -8.96 0.20 -12.04
N LEU A 172 -9.12 1.51 -11.77
CA LEU A 172 -8.30 2.55 -12.38
C LEU A 172 -6.81 2.41 -12.01
N CYS A 173 -6.49 2.08 -10.75
CA CYS A 173 -5.11 1.79 -10.32
C CYS A 173 -4.52 0.59 -11.07
N ARG A 174 -5.31 -0.47 -11.27
CA ARG A 174 -4.86 -1.67 -12.03
C ARG A 174 -4.63 -1.39 -13.50
N LEU A 175 -5.33 -0.42 -14.06
CA LEU A 175 -5.16 0.05 -15.44
C LEU A 175 -4.01 1.06 -15.59
N GLY A 176 -3.38 1.49 -14.48
CA GLY A 176 -2.31 2.49 -14.51
C GLY A 176 -2.78 3.90 -14.88
N ILE A 177 -4.08 4.19 -14.74
CA ILE A 177 -4.66 5.51 -15.04
C ILE A 177 -4.39 6.49 -13.89
N VAL A 178 -4.29 5.98 -12.65
CA VAL A 178 -4.07 6.76 -11.42
C VAL A 178 -3.08 6.10 -10.48
#